data_AF-A0A1U8P1M9-F1
#
_entry.id   AF-A0A1U8P1M9-F1
#
_cell.length_a   1.000
_cell.length_b   1.000
_cell.length_c   1.000
_cell.angle_alpha   90.00
_cell.angle_beta   90.00
_cell.angle_gamma   90.00
#
_symmetry.space_group_name_H-M   'P 1'
#
loop_
_entity.id
_entity.type
_entity.pdbx_description
1 polymer ?
#
loop_
_entity_poly.entity_id
_entity_poly.type
_entity_poly.pdbx_seq_one_letter_code
_entity_poly.pdbx_strand_id
1 'polypeptide(L)'
;MISGKGMRPGDIVTASNGKTIEVNNTDAEGRLTLADALVYACNQGVEKIVDLATLTGACVVALGPSIAVFSLFIVGSKGVFTPNDDLAKELFQASEASGEKFWRMPLEESYWESMKSGVADMVNTGGRQGGAINAALFLKQFVDEKVKVDAR
;
A
#
# COMPACT_ATOMS: atom_id res chain seq x y z
N MET A 1 -5.54 -0.74 -19.98
CA MET A 1 -5.32 -0.21 -21.35
C MET A 1 -6.51 0.63 -21.78
N ILE A 2 -6.26 1.69 -22.56
CA ILE A 2 -7.32 2.61 -23.01
C ILE A 2 -8.19 1.91 -24.06
N SER A 3 -9.49 1.83 -23.78
CA SER A 3 -10.50 1.32 -24.71
C SER A 3 -11.89 1.80 -24.29
N GLY A 4 -12.91 1.63 -25.14
CA GLY A 4 -14.29 1.96 -24.77
C GLY A 4 -14.88 1.13 -23.62
N LYS A 5 -14.18 0.05 -23.20
CA LYS A 5 -14.52 -0.77 -22.03
C LYS A 5 -13.67 -0.46 -20.80
N GLY A 6 -12.78 0.53 -20.90
CA GLY A 6 -11.87 0.90 -19.82
C GLY A 6 -12.56 1.65 -18.68
N MET A 7 -11.95 1.57 -17.50
CA MET A 7 -12.29 2.40 -16.34
C MET A 7 -12.08 3.88 -16.67
N ARG A 8 -12.98 4.73 -16.16
CA ARG A 8 -12.94 6.18 -16.35
C ARG A 8 -12.53 6.88 -15.06
N PRO A 9 -11.86 8.04 -15.14
CA PRO A 9 -11.75 8.93 -13.99
C PRO A 9 -13.12 9.27 -13.42
N GLY A 10 -13.28 9.17 -12.10
CA GLY A 10 -14.53 9.36 -11.36
C GLY A 10 -15.37 8.10 -11.20
N ASP A 11 -15.02 6.97 -11.84
CA ASP A 11 -15.67 5.70 -11.54
C ASP A 11 -15.42 5.32 -10.06
N ILE A 12 -16.44 4.78 -9.40
CA ILE A 12 -16.33 4.20 -8.06
C ILE A 12 -16.25 2.69 -8.21
N VAL A 13 -15.16 2.11 -7.74
CA VAL A 13 -14.94 0.66 -7.74
C VAL A 13 -15.06 0.10 -6.33
N THR A 14 -15.49 -1.14 -6.21
CA THR A 14 -15.61 -1.85 -4.92
C THR A 14 -14.55 -2.92 -4.83
N ALA A 15 -13.67 -2.83 -3.83
CA ALA A 15 -12.70 -3.87 -3.54
C ALA A 15 -13.37 -5.09 -2.89
N SER A 16 -12.67 -6.23 -2.91
CA SER A 16 -13.14 -7.50 -2.35
C SER A 16 -13.37 -7.50 -0.84
N ASN A 17 -12.82 -6.52 -0.10
CA ASN A 17 -13.15 -6.28 1.31
C ASN A 17 -14.37 -5.36 1.52
N GLY A 18 -15.08 -5.00 0.44
CA GLY A 18 -16.29 -4.17 0.46
C GLY A 18 -16.07 -2.67 0.48
N LYS A 19 -14.82 -2.19 0.63
CA LYS A 19 -14.51 -0.75 0.59
C LYS A 19 -14.67 -0.19 -0.82
N THR A 20 -15.16 1.03 -0.90
CA THR A 20 -15.39 1.77 -2.15
C THR A 20 -14.28 2.78 -2.41
N ILE A 21 -13.81 2.84 -3.65
CA ILE A 21 -12.70 3.69 -4.08
C ILE A 21 -13.15 4.54 -5.26
N GLU A 22 -13.16 5.86 -5.08
CA GLU A 22 -13.30 6.81 -6.19
C GLU A 22 -11.97 6.90 -6.95
N VAL A 23 -12.00 6.58 -8.23
CA VAL A 23 -10.81 6.58 -9.08
C VAL A 23 -10.61 7.98 -9.67
N ASN A 24 -10.00 8.88 -8.91
CA ASN A 24 -9.73 10.25 -9.36
C ASN A 24 -8.53 10.35 -10.33
N ASN A 25 -7.66 9.33 -10.40
CA ASN A 25 -6.61 9.22 -11.41
C ASN A 25 -6.37 7.77 -11.84
N THR A 26 -6.58 7.45 -13.11
CA THR A 26 -6.44 6.09 -13.66
C THR A 26 -4.99 5.63 -13.86
N ASP A 27 -4.00 6.53 -13.76
CA ASP A 27 -2.56 6.22 -13.81
C ASP A 27 -2.02 5.73 -12.45
N ALA A 28 -2.88 5.73 -11.42
CA ALA A 28 -2.63 5.14 -10.12
C ALA A 28 -3.43 3.85 -9.94
N GLU A 29 -3.49 3.01 -10.98
CA GLU A 29 -4.22 1.75 -11.01
C GLU A 29 -3.49 0.60 -10.32
N GLY A 30 -2.15 0.65 -10.26
CA GLY A 30 -1.35 -0.42 -9.64
C GLY A 30 -1.71 -0.68 -8.16
N ARG A 31 -2.14 0.34 -7.43
CA ARG A 31 -2.64 0.16 -6.05
C ARG A 31 -4.04 -0.46 -5.99
N LEU A 32 -4.86 -0.30 -7.03
CA LEU A 32 -6.20 -0.90 -7.09
C LEU A 32 -6.09 -2.42 -7.27
N THR A 33 -5.14 -2.89 -8.08
CA THR A 33 -4.88 -4.33 -8.22
C THR A 33 -4.27 -4.90 -6.93
N LEU A 34 -3.35 -4.17 -6.29
CA LEU A 34 -2.77 -4.57 -5.01
C LEU A 34 -3.81 -4.61 -3.88
N ALA A 35 -4.82 -3.74 -3.89
CA ALA A 35 -5.89 -3.76 -2.89
C ALA A 35 -6.54 -5.14 -2.81
N ASP A 36 -6.98 -5.70 -3.95
CA ASP A 36 -7.56 -7.04 -3.97
C ASP A 36 -6.52 -8.15 -3.74
N ALA A 37 -5.29 -7.99 -4.22
CA ALA A 37 -4.23 -8.96 -3.95
C ALA A 37 -3.87 -9.06 -2.46
N LEU A 38 -3.86 -7.94 -1.74
CA LEU A 38 -3.60 -7.88 -0.30
C LEU A 38 -4.76 -8.50 0.49
N VAL A 39 -6.01 -8.20 0.13
CA VAL A 39 -7.18 -8.85 0.74
C VAL A 39 -7.13 -10.35 0.53
N TYR A 40 -6.82 -10.79 -0.69
CA TYR A 40 -6.67 -12.21 -1.01
C TYR A 40 -5.56 -12.88 -0.18
N ALA A 41 -4.39 -12.24 -0.06
CA ALA A 41 -3.26 -12.74 0.73
C ALA A 41 -3.62 -12.85 2.21
N CYS A 42 -4.30 -11.85 2.79
CA CYS A 42 -4.79 -11.91 4.16
C CYS A 42 -5.75 -13.09 4.37
N ASN A 43 -6.63 -13.37 3.42
CA ASN A 43 -7.57 -14.49 3.47
C ASN A 43 -6.89 -15.87 3.41
N GLN A 44 -5.61 -15.95 3.04
CA GLN A 44 -4.84 -17.21 3.13
C GLN A 44 -4.33 -17.51 4.55
N GLY A 45 -4.54 -16.61 5.52
CA GLY A 45 -4.10 -16.80 6.90
C GLY A 45 -2.59 -16.68 7.10
N VAL A 46 -1.91 -15.87 6.27
CA VAL A 46 -0.47 -15.60 6.41
C VAL A 46 -0.19 -14.67 7.59
N GLU A 47 0.98 -14.81 8.21
CA GLU A 47 1.42 -13.97 9.34
C GLU A 47 2.01 -12.62 8.88
N LYS A 48 2.78 -12.64 7.79
CA LYS A 48 3.55 -11.49 7.29
C LYS A 48 3.34 -11.34 5.77
N ILE A 49 3.11 -10.12 5.30
CA ILE A 49 2.99 -9.80 3.87
C ILE A 49 4.05 -8.76 3.51
N VAL A 50 4.84 -9.03 2.49
CA VAL A 50 5.74 -8.07 1.84
C VAL A 50 5.19 -7.83 0.43
N ASP A 51 4.87 -6.57 0.09
CA ASP A 51 4.52 -6.22 -1.29
C ASP A 51 5.65 -5.45 -1.98
N LEU A 52 5.91 -5.82 -3.22
CA LEU A 52 6.94 -5.21 -4.07
C LEU A 52 6.24 -4.58 -5.27
N ALA A 53 6.27 -3.25 -5.37
CA ALA A 53 5.56 -2.52 -6.41
C ALA A 53 6.28 -1.27 -6.88
N THR A 54 6.31 -1.04 -8.19
CA THR A 54 6.74 0.22 -8.81
C THR A 54 5.62 1.27 -8.69
N LEU A 55 5.27 1.62 -7.45
CA LEU A 55 3.97 2.20 -7.13
C LEU A 55 3.87 3.71 -7.37
N THR A 56 4.97 4.46 -7.22
CA THR A 56 4.96 5.92 -7.38
C THR A 56 6.28 6.43 -7.94
N GLY A 57 6.20 7.46 -8.79
CA GLY A 57 7.37 8.28 -9.12
C GLY A 57 7.89 9.09 -7.93
N ALA A 58 7.05 9.33 -6.90
CA ALA A 58 7.44 10.06 -5.70
C ALA A 58 8.55 9.35 -4.91
N CYS A 59 8.57 8.01 -4.89
CA CYS A 59 9.67 7.24 -4.30
C CYS A 59 11.00 7.53 -5.00
N VAL A 60 11.00 7.56 -6.34
CA VAL A 60 12.20 7.85 -7.14
C VAL A 60 12.69 9.28 -6.91
N VAL A 61 11.77 10.24 -6.79
CA VAL A 61 12.13 11.64 -6.45
C VAL A 61 12.75 11.74 -5.05
N ALA A 62 12.25 10.96 -4.09
CA ALA A 62 12.71 11.03 -2.69
C ALA A 62 14.07 10.33 -2.47
N LEU A 63 14.30 9.17 -3.09
CA LEU A 63 15.45 8.31 -2.77
C LEU A 63 16.37 8.03 -3.97
N GLY A 64 16.04 8.57 -5.14
CA GLY A 64 16.77 8.30 -6.38
C GLY A 64 16.41 6.94 -7.00
N PRO A 65 17.13 6.54 -8.07
CA PRO A 65 16.78 5.38 -8.87
C PRO A 65 17.32 4.04 -8.32
N SER A 66 18.15 4.06 -7.27
CA SER A 66 18.90 2.88 -6.80
C SER A 66 18.58 2.46 -5.37
N ILE A 67 17.61 3.11 -4.73
CA ILE A 67 17.14 2.78 -3.39
C ILE A 67 15.64 2.54 -3.47
N ALA A 68 15.21 1.33 -3.13
CA ALA A 68 13.79 0.99 -3.15
C ALA A 68 13.11 1.28 -1.81
N VAL A 69 11.80 1.48 -1.90
CA VAL A 69 10.86 1.52 -0.77
C VAL A 69 9.93 0.35 -0.93
N PHE A 70 9.68 -0.38 0.14
CA PHE A 70 8.65 -1.40 0.18
C PHE A 70 7.53 -0.98 1.11
N SER A 71 6.31 -1.32 0.71
CA SER A 71 5.22 -1.42 1.66
C SER A 71 5.25 -2.84 2.20
N LEU A 72 5.04 -2.93 3.50
CA LEU A 72 5.13 -4.12 4.29
C LEU A 72 3.88 -4.11 5.14
N PHE A 73 3.29 -5.25 5.40
CA PHE A 73 2.13 -5.28 6.25
C PHE A 73 2.21 -6.53 7.11
N ILE A 74 2.19 -6.34 8.44
CA ILE A 74 1.97 -7.45 9.35
C ILE A 74 0.48 -7.69 9.36
N VAL A 75 0.07 -8.93 9.17
CA VAL A 75 -1.33 -9.31 9.26
C VAL A 75 -1.63 -9.55 10.74
N GLY A 76 -2.63 -8.88 11.30
CA GLY A 76 -2.93 -8.96 12.74
C GLY A 76 -2.20 -7.95 13.65
N SER A 77 -1.37 -7.07 13.10
CA SER A 77 -0.81 -5.90 13.81
C SER A 77 -0.43 -4.84 12.81
N LYS A 78 -0.76 -3.57 13.10
CA LYS A 78 -0.56 -2.39 12.24
C LYS A 78 0.71 -2.52 11.39
N GLY A 79 0.49 -2.66 10.08
CA GLY A 79 1.52 -2.99 9.09
C GLY A 79 2.55 -1.90 8.86
N VAL A 80 3.54 -2.22 8.03
CA VAL A 80 4.71 -1.38 7.73
C VAL A 80 4.78 -0.58 6.44
N PHE A 81 4.68 0.72 6.44
CA PHE A 81 5.18 1.68 7.41
C PHE A 81 4.78 1.49 8.91
N THR A 82 5.66 0.85 9.70
CA THR A 82 5.24 0.08 10.91
C THR A 82 5.23 0.96 12.13
N PRO A 83 4.44 0.60 13.14
CA PRO A 83 4.83 0.66 14.55
C PRO A 83 5.59 -0.59 15.08
N ASN A 84 5.62 -1.75 14.39
CA ASN A 84 6.44 -2.92 14.76
C ASN A 84 7.85 -2.91 14.13
N ASP A 85 8.87 -2.59 14.93
CA ASP A 85 10.27 -2.48 14.50
C ASP A 85 10.94 -3.82 14.14
N ASP A 86 10.36 -4.97 14.48
CA ASP A 86 11.05 -6.26 14.33
C ASP A 86 11.04 -6.76 12.87
N LEU A 87 9.93 -6.63 12.15
CA LEU A 87 9.89 -6.98 10.73
C LEU A 87 10.73 -6.03 9.86
N ALA A 88 10.81 -4.76 10.24
CA ALA A 88 11.69 -3.81 9.59
C ALA A 88 13.18 -4.18 9.78
N LYS A 89 13.56 -4.68 10.97
CA LYS A 89 14.91 -5.20 11.22
C LYS A 89 15.19 -6.46 10.41
N GLU A 90 14.25 -7.40 10.33
CA GLU A 90 14.41 -8.63 9.53
C GLU A 90 14.71 -8.30 8.06
N LEU A 91 13.96 -7.37 7.45
CA LEU A 91 14.20 -6.92 6.08
C LEU A 91 15.53 -6.18 5.93
N PHE A 92 15.88 -5.32 6.89
CA PHE A 92 17.15 -4.60 6.83
C PHE A 92 18.34 -5.57 6.91
N GLN A 93 18.24 -6.61 7.74
CA GLN A 93 19.26 -7.67 7.77
C GLN A 93 19.32 -8.44 6.45
N ALA A 94 18.17 -8.75 5.84
CA ALA A 94 18.11 -9.40 4.53
C ALA A 94 18.69 -8.52 3.41
N SER A 95 18.50 -7.19 3.50
CA SER A 95 19.05 -6.23 2.54
C SER A 95 20.57 -6.13 2.63
N GLU A 96 21.11 -6.07 3.85
CA GLU A 96 22.56 -6.12 4.08
C GLU A 96 23.18 -7.43 3.57
N ALA A 97 22.49 -8.56 3.76
CA ALA A 97 22.96 -9.86 3.29
C ALA A 97 22.92 -10.01 1.75
N SER A 98 21.90 -9.43 1.09
CA SER A 98 21.73 -9.50 -0.38
C SER A 98 22.51 -8.42 -1.14
N GLY A 99 22.87 -7.32 -0.47
CA GLY A 99 23.47 -6.13 -1.07
C GLY A 99 22.47 -5.20 -1.75
N GLU A 100 21.17 -5.47 -1.64
CA GLU A 100 20.12 -4.59 -2.16
C GLU A 100 19.88 -3.40 -1.22
N LYS A 101 19.69 -2.20 -1.78
CA LYS A 101 19.59 -0.95 -1.01
C LYS A 101 18.15 -0.55 -0.76
N PHE A 102 17.76 -0.49 0.51
CA PHE A 102 16.41 -0.09 0.91
C PHE A 102 16.43 0.99 1.97
N TRP A 103 15.35 1.76 2.02
CA TRP A 103 15.16 2.75 3.06
C TRP A 103 13.72 2.75 3.59
N ARG A 104 13.59 2.76 4.91
CA ARG A 104 12.29 2.85 5.58
C ARG A 104 11.79 4.29 5.52
N MET A 105 10.60 4.47 4.95
CA MET A 105 9.85 5.73 5.00
C MET A 105 8.86 5.75 6.20
N PRO A 106 8.40 6.94 6.67
CA PRO A 106 7.46 7.07 7.80
C PRO A 106 5.97 7.09 7.41
N LEU A 107 5.09 6.39 8.15
CA LEU A 107 3.64 6.39 7.88
C LEU A 107 3.04 7.62 8.54
N GLU A 108 3.11 8.75 7.86
CA GLU A 108 2.52 9.95 8.42
C GLU A 108 0.99 9.90 8.28
N GLU A 109 0.31 9.38 9.31
CA GLU A 109 -1.15 9.16 9.34
C GLU A 109 -1.95 10.45 9.05
N SER A 110 -1.41 11.62 9.39
CA SER A 110 -2.06 12.90 9.09
C SER A 110 -2.27 13.13 7.59
N TYR A 111 -1.50 12.46 6.72
CA TYR A 111 -1.67 12.56 5.27
C TYR A 111 -2.90 11.80 4.75
N TRP A 112 -3.50 10.92 5.56
CA TRP A 112 -4.73 10.22 5.21
C TRP A 112 -5.90 11.16 4.96
N GLU A 113 -5.90 12.36 5.56
CA GLU A 113 -6.92 13.38 5.30
C GLU A 113 -7.02 13.71 3.80
N SER A 114 -5.89 13.67 3.07
CA SER A 114 -5.85 13.93 1.62
C SER A 114 -6.42 12.79 0.76
N MET A 115 -6.75 11.66 1.37
CA MET A 115 -7.27 10.46 0.71
C MET A 115 -8.78 10.30 0.86
N LYS A 116 -9.46 11.20 1.56
CA LYS A 116 -10.93 11.16 1.71
C LYS A 116 -11.63 11.50 0.40
N SER A 117 -12.69 10.76 0.08
CA SER A 117 -13.62 11.08 -1.01
C SER A 117 -14.89 11.72 -0.44
N GLY A 118 -15.56 12.55 -1.25
CA GLY A 118 -16.88 13.07 -0.93
C GLY A 118 -18.03 12.11 -1.23
N VAL A 119 -17.78 11.02 -1.96
CA VAL A 119 -18.80 10.11 -2.51
C VAL A 119 -18.50 8.61 -2.32
N ALA A 120 -17.25 8.26 -2.00
CA ALA A 120 -16.80 6.91 -1.68
C ALA A 120 -16.04 6.88 -0.34
N ASP A 121 -15.58 5.71 0.11
CA ASP A 121 -14.80 5.62 1.34
C ASP A 121 -13.43 6.33 1.23
N MET A 122 -12.84 6.33 0.03
CA MET A 122 -11.56 6.99 -0.26
C MET A 122 -11.40 7.31 -1.75
N VAL A 123 -10.47 8.20 -2.07
CA VAL A 123 -9.94 8.35 -3.45
C VAL A 123 -8.73 7.43 -3.66
N ASN A 124 -8.41 7.07 -4.90
CA ASN A 124 -7.20 6.27 -5.16
C ASN A 124 -5.91 7.11 -5.14
N THR A 125 -5.98 8.42 -5.40
CA THR A 125 -4.81 9.31 -5.46
C THR A 125 -4.99 10.53 -4.57
N GLY A 126 -4.07 10.73 -3.62
CA GLY A 126 -4.00 11.93 -2.79
C GLY A 126 -3.26 13.08 -3.48
N GLY A 127 -2.80 14.04 -2.68
CA GLY A 127 -2.03 15.18 -3.17
C GLY A 127 -0.66 14.82 -3.77
N ARG A 128 -0.06 15.76 -4.52
CA ARG A 128 1.27 15.59 -5.14
C ARG A 128 2.38 15.38 -4.11
N GLN A 129 2.28 16.05 -2.96
CA GLN A 129 3.22 15.94 -1.85
C GLN A 129 2.92 14.68 -1.04
N GLY A 130 3.95 13.95 -0.61
CA GLY A 130 3.77 12.72 0.16
C GLY A 130 3.19 11.55 -0.63
N GLY A 131 3.23 11.58 -1.97
CA GLY A 131 2.58 10.56 -2.82
C GLY A 131 2.94 9.11 -2.49
N ALA A 132 4.19 8.84 -2.10
CA ALA A 132 4.64 7.52 -1.64
C ALA A 132 3.94 7.08 -0.33
N ILE A 133 3.80 8.00 0.63
CA ILE A 133 3.16 7.76 1.92
C ILE A 133 1.65 7.59 1.73
N ASN A 134 1.02 8.45 0.93
CA ASN A 134 -0.39 8.35 0.57
C ASN A 134 -0.72 7.01 -0.10
N ALA A 135 0.14 6.53 -0.99
CA ALA A 135 -0.04 5.24 -1.64
C ALA A 135 -0.01 4.07 -0.64
N ALA A 136 0.85 4.12 0.37
CA ALA A 136 0.88 3.07 1.38
C ALA A 136 -0.21 3.19 2.43
N LEU A 137 -0.63 4.40 2.79
CA LEU A 137 -1.84 4.61 3.59
C LEU A 137 -3.08 4.05 2.88
N PHE A 138 -3.13 4.17 1.55
CA PHE A 138 -4.16 3.51 0.73
C PHE A 138 -4.08 1.99 0.88
N LEU A 139 -2.92 1.38 0.64
CA LEU A 139 -2.75 -0.08 0.74
C LEU A 139 -3.06 -0.63 2.14
N LYS A 140 -2.76 0.14 3.19
CA LYS A 140 -3.10 -0.20 4.58
C LYS A 140 -4.59 -0.46 4.79
N GLN A 141 -5.47 0.13 3.98
CA GLN A 141 -6.91 -0.11 4.07
C GLN A 141 -7.33 -1.52 3.65
N PHE A 142 -6.46 -2.26 2.98
CA PHE A 142 -6.73 -3.56 2.37
C PHE A 142 -6.01 -4.71 3.07
N VAL A 143 -5.38 -4.43 4.20
CA VAL A 143 -4.77 -5.44 5.06
C VAL A 143 -5.60 -5.59 6.32
N ASP A 144 -5.93 -6.84 6.66
CA ASP A 144 -6.75 -7.15 7.83
C ASP A 144 -5.96 -6.98 9.15
N GLU A 145 -6.59 -6.30 10.12
CA GLU A 145 -6.10 -6.23 11.50
C GLU A 145 -6.48 -7.48 12.33
N LYS A 146 -7.37 -8.34 11.82
CA LYS A 146 -8.01 -9.42 12.59
C LYS A 146 -7.48 -10.83 12.37
N VAL A 147 -6.37 -11.03 11.66
CA VAL A 147 -5.74 -12.36 11.63
C VAL A 147 -5.09 -12.63 12.98
N LYS A 148 -5.87 -13.22 13.89
CA LYS A 148 -5.33 -13.93 15.04
C LYS A 148 -4.56 -15.12 14.49
N VAL A 149 -3.24 -15.05 14.56
CA VAL A 149 -2.41 -16.25 14.43
C VAL A 149 -2.82 -17.15 15.60
N ASP A 150 -3.62 -18.17 15.34
CA ASP A 150 -3.83 -19.25 16.30
C ASP A 150 -2.44 -19.85 16.55
N ALA A 151 -1.90 -19.58 17.74
CA ALA A 151 -0.66 -20.14 18.21
C ALA A 151 -0.75 -21.67 18.14
N ARG A 152 0.00 -22.26 17.20
CA ARG A 152 0.29 -23.69 17.17
C ARG A 152 1.77 -23.89 17.39
#